data_AF-A0A382QF58-F1
#
_entry.id   AF-A0A382QF58-F1
#
_cell.length_a   1.000
_cell.length_b   1.000
_cell.length_c   1.000
_cell.angle_alpha   90.00
_cell.angle_beta   90.00
_cell.angle_gamma   90.00
#
_symmetry.space_group_name_H-M   'P 1'
#
loop_
_entity.id
_entity.type
_entity.pdbx_description
1 polymer ?
#
loop_
_entity_poly.entity_id
_entity_poly.type
_entity_poly.pdbx_seq_one_letter_code
_entity_poly.pdbx_strand_id
1 'polypeptide(L)'
;MVLTDELLGPILRDVSRSFYLTLRVLPASVRSQIALAYLLARIADTIADTQLVPAEKRMQKLRQFRARIRDEGAPPVDFTHLAREQGNEAERVLLQHSSEAIVLLDKMEGADRGQIQLVLETITRGQELDLARFGDGRELKALETADDLDDYTYRVAGCVGEFWTHLTRAHCFANAEIDEQSFVQNSIRFGKGLQLV
;
A
#
# COMPACT_ATOMS: atom_id res chain seq x y z
N MET A 1 -9.90 20.46 -3.23
CA MET A 1 -8.65 20.98 -2.65
C MET A 1 -8.57 20.63 -1.17
N VAL A 2 -9.41 21.18 -0.29
CA VAL A 2 -9.33 20.99 1.17
C VAL A 2 -9.19 19.52 1.63
N LEU A 3 -10.02 18.60 1.10
CA LEU A 3 -9.97 17.18 1.49
C LEU A 3 -8.70 16.43 1.02
N THR A 4 -8.17 16.78 -0.16
CA THR A 4 -6.93 16.17 -0.67
C THR A 4 -5.72 16.67 0.12
N ASP A 5 -5.71 17.94 0.49
CA ASP A 5 -4.65 18.54 1.30
C ASP A 5 -4.63 17.98 2.73
N GLU A 6 -5.81 17.64 3.26
CA GLU A 6 -5.95 16.95 4.56
C GLU A 6 -5.46 15.50 4.50
N LEU A 7 -5.90 14.73 3.49
CA LEU A 7 -5.47 13.34 3.26
C LEU A 7 -3.96 13.23 3.06
N LEU A 8 -3.42 13.94 2.07
CA LEU A 8 -2.00 13.83 1.68
C LEU A 8 -1.08 14.72 2.55
N GLY A 9 -1.63 15.40 3.54
CA GLY A 9 -0.90 16.28 4.46
C GLY A 9 -0.93 15.74 5.89
N PRO A 10 -1.79 16.27 6.79
CA PRO A 10 -1.89 15.83 8.19
C PRO A 10 -2.12 14.32 8.35
N ILE A 11 -3.11 13.72 7.68
CA ILE A 11 -3.45 12.30 7.88
C ILE A 11 -2.26 11.42 7.51
N LEU A 12 -1.69 11.65 6.33
CA LEU A 12 -0.48 10.96 5.88
C LEU A 12 0.68 11.12 6.86
N ARG A 13 0.93 12.34 7.36
CA ARG A 13 2.01 12.59 8.33
C ARG A 13 1.87 11.75 9.59
N ASP A 14 0.66 11.64 10.11
CA ASP A 14 0.40 10.96 11.38
C ASP A 14 0.60 9.44 11.27
N VAL A 15 0.28 8.85 10.10
CA VAL A 15 0.46 7.41 9.86
C VAL A 15 1.82 7.03 9.26
N SER A 16 2.63 8.01 8.83
CA SER A 16 3.88 7.78 8.07
C SER A 16 5.10 8.57 8.57
N ARG A 17 5.12 9.00 9.84
CA ARG A 17 6.14 9.90 10.47
C ARG A 17 7.49 10.02 9.74
N SER A 18 8.32 8.97 9.70
CA SER A 18 9.65 9.02 9.07
C SER A 18 9.55 9.14 7.54
N PHE A 19 8.64 8.36 6.93
CA PHE A 19 8.43 8.33 5.49
C PHE A 19 7.83 9.65 4.95
N TYR A 20 7.03 10.36 5.74
CA TYR A 20 6.47 11.67 5.39
C TYR A 20 7.56 12.69 5.03
N LEU A 21 8.71 12.64 5.71
CA LEU A 21 9.85 13.50 5.40
C LEU A 21 10.41 13.19 4.00
N THR A 22 10.48 11.92 3.62
CA THR A 22 10.86 11.48 2.27
C THR A 22 9.85 11.99 1.24
N LEU A 23 8.55 11.88 1.50
CA LEU A 23 7.52 12.34 0.56
C LEU A 23 7.59 13.84 0.29
N ARG A 24 7.97 14.64 1.29
CA ARG A 24 8.12 16.09 1.13
C ARG A 24 9.23 16.51 0.17
N VAL A 25 10.28 15.70 0.02
CA VAL A 25 11.41 16.02 -0.88
C VAL A 25 11.19 15.50 -2.30
N LEU A 26 10.17 14.67 -2.54
CA LEU A 26 9.86 14.15 -3.87
C LEU A 26 9.49 15.27 -4.86
N PRO A 27 9.80 15.10 -6.15
CA PRO A 27 9.28 15.96 -7.21
C PRO A 27 7.76 16.04 -7.18
N ALA A 28 7.21 17.23 -7.46
CA ALA A 28 5.77 17.45 -7.42
C ALA A 28 4.98 16.55 -8.39
N SER A 29 5.61 16.12 -9.49
CA SER A 29 5.01 15.27 -10.52
C SER A 29 4.67 13.84 -10.06
N VAL A 30 5.31 13.34 -9.00
CA VAL A 30 5.09 11.97 -8.47
C VAL A 30 4.59 11.94 -7.02
N ARG A 31 4.62 13.09 -6.33
CA ARG A 31 4.38 13.15 -4.88
C ARG A 31 2.98 12.68 -4.52
N SER A 32 1.94 13.10 -5.24
CA SER A 32 0.56 12.74 -4.92
C SER A 32 0.25 11.27 -5.18
N GLN A 33 0.80 10.70 -6.26
CA GLN A 33 0.65 9.29 -6.63
C GLN A 33 1.28 8.39 -5.58
N ILE A 34 2.53 8.68 -5.20
CA ILE A 34 3.26 7.91 -4.19
C ILE A 34 2.61 8.07 -2.81
N ALA A 35 2.19 9.28 -2.43
CA ALA A 35 1.51 9.54 -1.17
C ALA A 35 0.18 8.78 -1.08
N LEU A 36 -0.61 8.77 -2.16
CA LEU A 36 -1.87 8.02 -2.19
C LEU A 36 -1.64 6.51 -2.12
N ALA A 37 -0.70 5.98 -2.91
CA ALA A 37 -0.37 4.55 -2.88
C ALA A 37 0.03 4.11 -1.48
N TYR A 38 0.84 4.92 -0.78
CA TYR A 38 1.21 4.67 0.59
C TYR A 38 -0.01 4.66 1.53
N LEU A 39 -0.91 5.65 1.44
CA LEU A 39 -2.11 5.68 2.29
C LEU A 39 -2.99 4.46 2.08
N LEU A 40 -3.21 4.05 0.82
CA LEU A 40 -4.01 2.88 0.49
C LEU A 40 -3.35 1.58 0.99
N ALA A 41 -2.03 1.46 0.86
CA ALA A 41 -1.28 0.35 1.44
C ALA A 41 -1.39 0.33 2.97
N ARG A 42 -1.32 1.50 3.61
CA ARG A 42 -1.46 1.65 5.06
C ARG A 42 -2.87 1.31 5.57
N ILE A 43 -3.91 1.61 4.80
CA ILE A 43 -5.28 1.13 5.06
C ILE A 43 -5.30 -0.40 5.01
N ALA A 44 -4.69 -1.01 3.98
CA ALA A 44 -4.60 -2.46 3.87
C ALA A 44 -3.86 -3.10 5.05
N ASP A 45 -2.73 -2.54 5.47
CA ASP A 45 -1.99 -2.96 6.68
C ASP A 45 -2.89 -2.88 7.93
N THR A 46 -3.60 -1.78 8.11
CA THR A 46 -4.50 -1.59 9.26
C THR A 46 -5.59 -2.67 9.31
N ILE A 47 -6.10 -3.10 8.14
CA ILE A 47 -7.06 -4.20 8.03
C ILE A 47 -6.39 -5.55 8.33
N ALA A 48 -5.18 -5.78 7.81
CA ALA A 48 -4.49 -7.06 7.94
C ALA A 48 -3.94 -7.28 9.36
N ASP A 49 -3.41 -6.25 10.01
CA ASP A 49 -2.64 -6.37 11.26
C ASP A 49 -3.50 -6.24 12.53
N THR A 50 -4.75 -5.78 12.40
CA THR A 50 -5.61 -5.62 13.58
C THR A 50 -5.83 -6.97 14.29
N GLN A 51 -5.64 -7.01 15.60
CA GLN A 51 -5.93 -8.21 16.41
C GLN A 51 -7.35 -8.16 17.01
N LEU A 52 -8.09 -7.10 16.72
CA LEU A 52 -9.43 -6.85 17.23
C LEU A 52 -10.48 -7.69 16.50
N VAL A 53 -10.16 -8.12 15.28
CA VAL A 53 -11.05 -8.82 14.36
C VAL A 53 -10.42 -10.17 13.97
N PRO A 54 -11.19 -11.28 13.97
CA PRO A 54 -10.71 -12.59 13.51
C PRO A 54 -10.12 -12.56 12.09
N ALA A 55 -9.09 -13.37 11.84
CA ALA A 55 -8.39 -13.47 10.56
C ALA A 55 -9.34 -13.63 9.35
N GLU A 56 -10.39 -14.43 9.46
CA GLU A 56 -11.34 -14.65 8.35
C GLU A 56 -12.11 -13.37 7.99
N LYS A 57 -12.47 -12.56 8.99
CA LYS A 57 -13.16 -11.28 8.77
C LYS A 57 -12.20 -10.24 8.19
N ARG A 58 -10.94 -10.22 8.64
CA ARG A 58 -9.86 -9.38 8.06
C ARG A 58 -9.64 -9.74 6.60
N MET A 59 -9.49 -11.02 6.29
CA MET A 59 -9.38 -11.56 4.93
C MET A 59 -10.54 -11.11 4.04
N GLN A 60 -11.78 -11.19 4.54
CA GLN A 60 -12.95 -10.75 3.78
C GLN A 60 -12.92 -9.24 3.50
N LYS A 61 -12.58 -8.40 4.49
CA LYS A 61 -12.47 -6.95 4.29
C LYS A 61 -11.35 -6.59 3.34
N LEU A 62 -10.18 -7.23 3.46
CA LEU A 62 -9.05 -7.01 2.58
C LEU A 62 -9.40 -7.34 1.12
N ARG A 63 -10.10 -8.46 0.89
CA ARG A 63 -10.61 -8.83 -0.45
C ARG A 63 -11.58 -7.80 -1.02
N GLN A 64 -12.50 -7.29 -0.20
CA GLN A 64 -13.42 -6.23 -0.62
C GLN A 64 -12.70 -4.93 -0.95
N PHE A 65 -11.71 -4.55 -0.13
CA PHE A 65 -10.88 -3.38 -0.38
C PHE A 65 -10.09 -3.49 -1.68
N ARG A 66 -9.43 -4.63 -1.90
CA ARG A 66 -8.74 -4.92 -3.17
C ARG A 66 -9.69 -4.89 -4.36
N ALA A 67 -10.88 -5.49 -4.23
CA ALA A 67 -11.88 -5.47 -5.29
C ALA A 67 -12.30 -4.03 -5.65
N ARG A 68 -12.49 -3.17 -4.63
CA ARG A 68 -12.83 -1.76 -4.85
C ARG A 68 -11.69 -0.91 -5.41
N ILE A 69 -10.45 -1.20 -5.04
CA ILE A 69 -9.27 -0.57 -5.67
C ILE A 69 -9.19 -0.92 -7.15
N ARG A 70 -9.47 -2.20 -7.50
CA ARG A 70 -9.38 -2.69 -8.88
C ARG A 70 -10.50 -2.16 -9.76
N ASP A 71 -11.73 -2.14 -9.25
CA ASP A 71 -12.93 -1.81 -10.01
C ASP A 71 -13.76 -0.74 -9.28
N GLU A 72 -13.96 0.38 -9.95
CA GLU A 72 -14.77 1.50 -9.46
C GLU A 72 -16.25 1.10 -9.28
N GLY A 73 -16.73 0.14 -10.07
CA GLY A 73 -18.09 -0.41 -9.98
C GLY A 73 -18.29 -1.41 -8.84
N ALA A 74 -17.23 -1.82 -8.14
CA ALA A 74 -17.37 -2.70 -6.99
C ALA A 74 -18.05 -1.98 -5.82
N PRO A 75 -18.76 -2.71 -4.93
CA PRO A 75 -19.41 -2.10 -3.78
C PRO A 75 -18.45 -1.30 -2.89
N PRO A 76 -18.89 -0.18 -2.31
CA PRO A 76 -18.08 0.55 -1.33
C PRO A 76 -17.78 -0.33 -0.12
N VAL A 77 -16.61 -0.11 0.47
CA VAL A 77 -16.18 -0.88 1.65
C VAL A 77 -16.43 -0.06 2.89
N ASP A 78 -17.19 -0.61 3.83
CA ASP A 78 -17.46 0.03 5.11
C ASP A 78 -16.43 -0.40 6.16
N PHE A 79 -15.63 0.56 6.63
CA PHE A 79 -14.65 0.39 7.70
C PHE A 79 -15.10 1.00 9.03
N THR A 80 -16.35 1.46 9.15
CA THR A 80 -16.86 2.13 10.36
C THR A 80 -16.69 1.28 11.62
N HIS A 81 -16.98 -0.01 11.52
CA HIS A 81 -16.79 -0.94 12.64
C HIS A 81 -15.31 -1.08 13.02
N LEU A 82 -14.45 -1.31 12.03
CA LEU A 82 -13.02 -1.46 12.24
C LEU A 82 -12.41 -0.20 12.85
N ALA A 83 -12.78 0.97 12.35
CA ALA A 83 -12.33 2.26 12.88
C ALA A 83 -12.72 2.46 14.35
N ARG A 84 -13.89 1.98 14.79
CA ARG A 84 -14.32 2.09 16.20
C ARG A 84 -13.50 1.24 17.15
N GLU A 85 -12.98 0.11 16.66
CA GLU A 85 -12.19 -0.81 17.47
C GLU A 85 -10.71 -0.40 17.52
N GLN A 86 -10.22 0.35 16.53
CA GLN A 86 -8.80 0.77 16.48
C GLN A 86 -8.40 1.57 17.73
N GLY A 87 -7.37 1.08 18.43
CA GLY A 87 -6.75 1.77 19.56
C GLY A 87 -5.79 2.90 19.17
N ASN A 88 -5.28 2.88 17.93
CA ASN A 88 -4.44 3.95 17.39
C ASN A 88 -5.31 5.03 16.72
N GLU A 89 -5.25 6.25 17.25
CA GLU A 89 -6.02 7.39 16.75
C GLU A 89 -5.74 7.69 15.27
N ALA A 90 -4.47 7.66 14.85
CA ALA A 90 -4.10 8.01 13.48
C ALA A 90 -4.63 6.98 12.47
N GLU A 91 -4.57 5.69 12.81
CA GLU A 91 -5.13 4.61 11.98
C GLU A 91 -6.66 4.66 11.95
N ARG A 92 -7.29 5.00 13.08
CA ARG A 92 -8.74 5.23 13.13
C ARG A 92 -9.17 6.34 12.17
N VAL A 93 -8.50 7.50 12.23
CA VAL A 93 -8.76 8.63 11.33
C VAL A 93 -8.52 8.22 9.88
N LEU A 94 -7.43 7.48 9.60
CA LEU A 94 -7.15 6.95 8.27
C LEU A 94 -8.30 6.09 7.72
N LEU A 95 -8.84 5.17 8.52
CA LEU A 95 -9.96 4.31 8.12
C LEU A 95 -11.24 5.11 7.89
N GLN A 96 -11.50 6.14 8.70
CA GLN A 96 -12.64 7.05 8.52
C GLN A 96 -12.56 7.81 7.18
N HIS A 97 -11.35 8.12 6.71
CA HIS A 97 -11.11 8.81 5.43
C HIS A 97 -10.77 7.89 4.25
N SER A 98 -10.97 6.59 4.40
CA SER A 98 -10.69 5.59 3.37
C SER A 98 -11.50 5.81 2.09
N SER A 99 -12.74 6.28 2.20
CA SER A 99 -13.62 6.55 1.06
C SER A 99 -13.07 7.70 0.22
N GLU A 100 -12.53 8.73 0.84
CA GLU A 100 -11.91 9.88 0.19
C GLU A 100 -10.58 9.50 -0.48
N ALA A 101 -9.80 8.59 0.12
CA ALA A 101 -8.61 8.03 -0.52
C ALA A 101 -8.97 7.23 -1.79
N ILE A 102 -10.03 6.41 -1.73
CA ILE A 102 -10.53 5.68 -2.91
C ILE A 102 -11.04 6.65 -3.99
N VAL A 103 -11.81 7.67 -3.61
CA VAL A 103 -12.27 8.71 -4.56
C VAL A 103 -11.10 9.47 -5.18
N LEU A 104 -10.00 9.67 -4.44
CA LEU A 104 -8.80 10.27 -4.99
C LEU A 104 -8.10 9.35 -6.00
N LEU A 105 -8.09 8.03 -5.77
CA LEU A 105 -7.62 7.04 -6.74
C LEU A 105 -8.46 7.07 -8.01
N ASP A 106 -9.78 7.14 -7.88
CA ASP A 106 -10.69 7.14 -9.04
C ASP A 106 -10.50 8.39 -9.93
N LYS A 107 -10.04 9.50 -9.34
CA LYS A 107 -9.69 10.74 -10.06
C LYS A 107 -8.31 10.71 -10.71
N MET A 108 -7.46 9.73 -10.40
CA MET A 108 -6.18 9.58 -11.08
C MET A 108 -6.41 8.98 -12.46
N GLU A 109 -5.78 9.55 -13.48
CA GLU A 109 -5.99 9.13 -14.86
C GLU A 109 -4.85 8.26 -15.38
N GLY A 110 -5.19 7.35 -16.29
CA GLY A 110 -4.24 6.64 -17.12
C GLY A 110 -3.27 5.72 -16.36
N ALA A 111 -1.99 5.82 -16.72
CA ALA A 111 -0.95 4.90 -16.28
C ALA A 111 -0.71 4.94 -14.76
N ASP A 112 -0.86 6.11 -14.13
CA ASP A 112 -0.58 6.28 -12.69
C ASP A 112 -1.57 5.51 -11.83
N ARG A 113 -2.88 5.59 -12.15
CA ARG A 113 -3.92 4.77 -11.50
C ARG A 113 -3.61 3.29 -11.65
N GLY A 114 -3.22 2.86 -12.84
CA GLY A 114 -2.85 1.47 -13.12
C GLY A 114 -1.65 1.00 -12.30
N GLN A 115 -0.62 1.83 -12.14
CA GLN A 115 0.56 1.52 -11.30
C GLN A 115 0.18 1.38 -9.82
N ILE A 116 -0.68 2.27 -9.30
CA ILE A 116 -1.16 2.20 -7.91
C ILE A 116 -2.01 0.94 -7.69
N GLN A 117 -2.90 0.61 -8.63
CA GLN A 117 -3.70 -0.61 -8.57
C GLN A 117 -2.83 -1.86 -8.58
N LEU A 118 -1.80 -1.90 -9.43
CA LEU A 118 -0.89 -3.05 -9.55
C LEU A 118 -0.09 -3.30 -8.27
N VAL A 119 0.48 -2.24 -7.67
CA VAL A 119 1.25 -2.39 -6.43
C VAL A 119 0.33 -2.81 -5.27
N LEU A 120 -0.86 -2.23 -5.16
CA LEU A 120 -1.84 -2.61 -4.12
C LEU A 120 -2.37 -4.04 -4.31
N GLU A 121 -2.60 -4.47 -5.55
CA GLU A 121 -2.96 -5.86 -5.84
C GLU A 121 -1.88 -6.83 -5.34
N THR A 122 -0.60 -6.49 -5.52
CA THR A 122 0.53 -7.31 -5.08
C THR A 122 0.64 -7.35 -3.56
N ILE A 123 0.61 -6.17 -2.90
CA ILE A 123 0.68 -6.04 -1.44
C ILE A 123 -0.48 -6.80 -0.78
N THR A 124 -1.71 -6.55 -1.22
CA THR A 124 -2.90 -7.17 -0.61
C THR A 124 -2.94 -8.67 -0.82
N ARG A 125 -2.42 -9.20 -1.94
CA ARG A 125 -2.23 -10.66 -2.10
C ARG A 125 -1.20 -11.22 -1.12
N GLY A 126 -0.10 -10.50 -0.85
CA GLY A 126 0.86 -10.88 0.17
C GLY A 126 0.21 -10.97 1.55
N GLN A 127 -0.53 -9.95 1.94
CA GLN A 127 -1.28 -9.92 3.19
C GLN A 127 -2.33 -11.05 3.29
N GLU A 128 -2.99 -11.42 2.19
CA GLU A 128 -3.87 -12.61 2.18
C GLU A 128 -3.10 -13.91 2.43
N LEU A 129 -1.92 -14.08 1.82
CA LEU A 129 -1.08 -15.25 2.08
C LEU A 129 -0.63 -15.29 3.54
N ASP A 130 -0.28 -14.15 4.11
CA ASP A 130 0.10 -14.03 5.52
C ASP A 130 -1.06 -14.37 6.45
N LEU A 131 -2.25 -13.83 6.21
CA LEU A 131 -3.44 -14.18 6.99
C LEU A 131 -3.79 -15.67 6.87
N ALA A 132 -3.64 -16.27 5.69
CA ALA A 132 -3.88 -17.71 5.50
C ALA A 132 -2.83 -18.57 6.22
N ARG A 133 -1.56 -18.15 6.20
CA ARG A 133 -0.45 -18.88 6.82
C ARG A 133 -0.46 -18.72 8.34
N PHE A 134 -0.45 -17.48 8.83
CA PHE A 134 -0.24 -17.10 10.23
C PHE A 134 -1.54 -16.91 11.03
N GLY A 135 -2.67 -16.67 10.38
CA GLY A 135 -3.98 -16.49 11.04
C GLY A 135 -3.99 -15.33 12.04
N ASP A 136 -4.39 -15.62 13.28
CA ASP A 136 -4.40 -14.65 14.39
C ASP A 136 -3.03 -14.55 15.10
N GLY A 137 -1.97 -15.20 14.60
CA GLY A 137 -0.63 -15.14 15.20
C GLY A 137 -0.52 -15.87 16.55
N ARG A 138 -1.45 -16.76 16.88
CA ARG A 138 -1.46 -17.54 18.13
C ARG A 138 -0.43 -18.68 18.13
N GLU A 139 -0.07 -19.16 16.95
CA GLU A 139 0.92 -20.21 16.75
C GLU A 139 2.12 -19.62 16.01
N LEU A 140 3.32 -19.91 16.49
CA LEU A 140 4.54 -19.55 15.80
C LEU A 140 4.66 -20.43 14.53
N LYS A 141 4.61 -19.79 13.37
CA LYS A 141 4.88 -20.41 12.08
C LYS A 141 5.99 -19.65 11.38
N ALA A 142 6.71 -20.32 10.49
CA ALA A 142 7.81 -19.74 9.73
C ALA A 142 7.56 -19.90 8.23
N LEU A 143 8.26 -19.10 7.44
CA LEU A 143 8.49 -19.40 6.03
C LEU A 143 9.42 -20.62 5.94
N GLU A 144 9.12 -21.57 5.08
CA GLU A 144 9.83 -22.85 5.05
C GLU A 144 11.11 -22.79 4.21
N THR A 145 11.10 -21.97 3.17
CA THR A 145 12.17 -21.91 2.18
C THR A 145 12.68 -20.49 1.95
N ALA A 146 13.88 -20.38 1.37
CA ALA A 146 14.40 -19.11 0.89
C ALA A 146 13.52 -18.51 -0.22
N ASP A 147 12.89 -19.36 -1.04
CA ASP A 147 11.97 -18.93 -2.09
C ASP A 147 10.67 -18.34 -1.49
N ASP A 148 10.16 -18.91 -0.40
CA ASP A 148 9.04 -18.32 0.35
C ASP A 148 9.39 -16.94 0.91
N LEU A 149 10.62 -16.78 1.42
CA LEU A 149 11.13 -15.49 1.90
C LEU A 149 11.31 -14.49 0.75
N ASP A 150 11.80 -14.93 -0.39
CA ASP A 150 11.97 -14.08 -1.57
C ASP A 150 10.63 -13.61 -2.13
N ASP A 151 9.62 -14.48 -2.21
CA ASP A 151 8.25 -14.13 -2.61
C ASP A 151 7.60 -13.19 -1.57
N TYR A 152 7.73 -13.49 -0.27
CA TYR A 152 7.22 -12.64 0.80
C TYR A 152 7.80 -11.21 0.71
N THR A 153 9.13 -11.08 0.67
CA THR A 153 9.81 -9.78 0.60
C THR A 153 9.51 -9.04 -0.70
N TYR A 154 9.27 -9.75 -1.81
CA TYR A 154 8.77 -9.12 -3.03
C TYR A 154 7.40 -8.48 -2.80
N ARG A 155 6.45 -9.22 -2.24
CA ARG A 155 5.07 -8.76 -2.09
C ARG A 155 4.92 -7.57 -1.16
N VAL A 156 5.67 -7.54 -0.06
CA VAL A 156 5.54 -6.48 0.95
C VAL A 156 6.43 -5.26 0.68
N ALA A 157 7.54 -5.41 -0.08
CA ALA A 157 8.49 -4.31 -0.28
C ALA A 157 9.13 -4.25 -1.68
N GLY A 158 9.47 -5.38 -2.30
CA GLY A 158 10.08 -5.40 -3.64
C GLY A 158 9.21 -4.75 -4.72
N CYS A 159 7.90 -5.04 -4.72
CA CYS A 159 6.94 -4.44 -5.64
C CYS A 159 6.77 -2.92 -5.43
N VAL A 160 7.05 -2.42 -4.22
CA VAL A 160 7.06 -0.98 -3.93
C VAL A 160 8.25 -0.32 -4.62
N GLY A 161 9.42 -0.96 -4.62
CA GLY A 161 10.59 -0.49 -5.37
C GLY A 161 10.33 -0.42 -6.88
N GLU A 162 9.68 -1.45 -7.43
CA GLU A 162 9.25 -1.50 -8.83
C GLU A 162 8.26 -0.36 -9.16
N PHE A 163 7.22 -0.19 -8.36
CA PHE A 163 6.23 0.90 -8.49
C PHE A 163 6.88 2.29 -8.48
N TRP A 164 7.74 2.55 -7.51
CA TRP A 164 8.48 3.82 -7.41
C TRP A 164 9.33 4.07 -8.66
N THR A 165 9.95 3.02 -9.18
CA THR A 165 10.80 3.08 -10.36
C THR A 165 9.99 3.44 -11.60
N HIS A 166 8.85 2.78 -11.82
CA HIS A 166 8.00 3.10 -12.98
C HIS A 166 7.48 4.54 -12.94
N LEU A 167 6.98 5.00 -11.79
CA LEU A 167 6.49 6.39 -11.66
C LEU A 167 7.61 7.42 -11.88
N THR A 168 8.76 7.24 -11.22
CA THR A 168 9.86 8.20 -11.34
C THR A 168 10.50 8.18 -12.73
N ARG A 169 10.60 7.00 -13.36
CA ARG A 169 11.03 6.87 -14.75
C ARG A 169 10.11 7.64 -15.70
N ALA A 170 8.79 7.49 -15.55
CA ALA A 170 7.81 8.13 -16.42
C ALA A 170 7.77 9.66 -16.24
N HIS A 171 7.83 10.15 -15.00
CA HIS A 171 7.53 11.57 -14.71
C HIS A 171 8.75 12.44 -14.41
N CYS A 172 9.87 11.85 -14.00
CA CYS A 172 11.08 12.59 -13.61
C CYS A 172 12.22 12.38 -14.59
N PHE A 173 12.29 11.20 -15.22
CA PHE A 173 13.43 10.79 -16.04
C PHE A 173 12.99 10.24 -17.41
N ALA A 174 11.92 10.77 -18.02
CA ALA A 174 11.29 10.24 -19.24
C ALA A 174 12.23 10.06 -20.44
N ASN A 175 13.30 10.84 -20.52
CA ASN A 175 14.27 10.80 -21.64
C ASN A 175 15.65 10.27 -21.22
N ALA A 176 15.79 9.73 -20.00
CA ALA A 176 17.06 9.17 -19.56
C ALA A 176 17.36 7.87 -20.32
N GLU A 177 18.57 7.76 -20.86
CA GLU A 177 19.08 6.52 -21.45
C GLU A 177 19.49 5.56 -20.34
N ILE A 178 18.59 4.65 -19.98
CA ILE A 178 18.81 3.64 -18.93
C ILE A 178 18.41 2.25 -19.43
N ASP A 179 19.11 1.23 -18.92
CA ASP A 179 18.65 -0.16 -19.03
C ASP A 179 17.46 -0.35 -18.08
N GLU A 180 16.24 -0.27 -18.63
CA GLU A 180 15.00 -0.36 -17.85
C GLU A 180 14.87 -1.68 -17.10
N GLN A 181 15.31 -2.78 -17.71
CA GLN A 181 15.24 -4.10 -17.09
C GLN A 181 16.14 -4.17 -15.87
N SER A 182 17.40 -3.75 -16.02
CA SER A 182 18.35 -3.71 -14.90
C SER A 182 17.90 -2.75 -13.80
N PHE A 183 17.33 -1.60 -14.17
CA PHE A 183 16.88 -0.60 -13.20
C PHE A 183 15.70 -1.12 -12.36
N VAL A 184 14.72 -1.79 -12.97
CA VAL A 184 13.60 -2.43 -12.26
C VAL A 184 14.09 -3.60 -11.40
N GLN A 185 15.01 -4.44 -11.90
CA GLN A 185 15.56 -5.53 -11.09
C GLN A 185 16.28 -5.01 -9.83
N ASN A 186 17.05 -3.92 -9.97
CA ASN A 186 17.75 -3.31 -8.84
C ASN A 186 16.79 -2.65 -7.85
N SER A 187 15.69 -2.06 -8.31
CA SER A 187 14.70 -1.47 -7.40
C SER A 187 13.91 -2.52 -6.61
N ILE A 188 13.59 -3.66 -7.23
CA ILE A 188 13.02 -4.81 -6.52
C ILE A 188 13.98 -5.29 -5.43
N ARG A 189 15.27 -5.46 -5.77
CA ARG A 189 16.30 -5.86 -4.79
C ARG A 189 16.45 -4.84 -3.67
N PHE A 190 16.39 -3.55 -3.97
CA PHE A 190 16.44 -2.49 -2.98
C PHE A 190 15.25 -2.57 -2.02
N GLY A 191 14.03 -2.71 -2.54
CA GLY A 191 12.83 -2.89 -1.72
C GLY A 191 12.91 -4.12 -0.82
N LYS A 192 13.31 -5.27 -1.37
CA LYS A 192 13.55 -6.49 -0.58
C LYS A 192 14.61 -6.29 0.49
N GLY A 193 15.70 -5.60 0.17
CA GLY A 193 16.78 -5.28 1.11
C GLY A 193 16.31 -4.44 2.30
N LEU A 194 15.42 -3.47 2.08
CA LEU A 194 14.82 -2.68 3.16
C LEU A 194 13.93 -3.50 4.10
N GLN A 195 13.30 -4.57 3.60
CA GLN A 195 12.45 -5.44 4.42
C GLN A 195 13.25 -6.43 5.28
N LEU A 196 14.49 -6.73 4.89
CA LEU A 196 15.35 -7.70 5.57
C LEU A 196 16.16 -7.10 6.74
N VAL A 197 16.15 -5.78 6.91
CA VAL A 197 16.89 -5.04 7.96
C VAL A 197 15.98 -4.54 9.06
#